data_AF-A0A8J4INT7-F1
#
_entry.id   AF-A0A8J4INT7-F1
#
_cell.length_a   1.000
_cell.length_b   1.000
_cell.length_c   1.000
_cell.angle_alpha   90.00
_cell.angle_beta   90.00
_cell.angle_gamma   90.00
#
_symmetry.space_group_name_H-M   'P 1'
#
loop_
_entity.id
_entity.type
_entity.pdbx_description
1 polymer ?
#
loop_
_entity_poly.entity_id
_entity_poly.type
_entity_poly.pdbx_seq_one_letter_code
_entity_poly.pdbx_strand_id
1 'polypeptide(L)'
;TIDAERTSKSYDGGQGKMTWWLSLFGFSSANPPETILQPRIAPGSCWAFQGSRGHVVIRLPEQIWPTAFTVWHISEAVSPSGEVSSAPKEFAVSGVDEAAAETLLGTFTYDVHKEIAQTFHVQKELPRTFRYIKFQVQSNWGNPEYTCVYRVQVHGKT
;
A
#
# COMPACT_ATOMS: atom_id res chain seq x y z
N THR A 1 -6.75 7.49 -8.51
CA THR A 1 -6.39 6.29 -9.28
C THR A 1 -4.95 5.91 -8.98
N ILE A 2 -4.46 4.77 -9.48
CA ILE A 2 -3.05 4.41 -9.37
C ILE A 2 -2.31 4.79 -10.65
N ASP A 3 -1.07 5.26 -10.51
CA ASP A 3 -0.12 5.40 -11.60
C ASP A 3 0.64 4.07 -11.73
N ALA A 4 0.20 3.24 -12.67
CA ALA A 4 0.70 1.87 -12.83
C ALA A 4 2.16 1.81 -13.31
N GLU A 5 2.62 2.80 -14.08
CA GLU A 5 4.00 2.84 -14.60
C GLU A 5 5.02 3.13 -13.49
N ARG A 6 4.60 3.88 -12.47
CA ARG A 6 5.43 4.24 -11.30
C ARG A 6 5.07 3.44 -10.05
N THR A 7 4.42 2.30 -10.19
CA THR A 7 4.02 1.41 -9.08
C THR A 7 4.72 0.07 -9.20
N SER A 8 5.06 -0.53 -8.06
CA SER A 8 5.69 -1.86 -8.01
C SER A 8 4.79 -2.93 -8.63
N LYS A 9 5.39 -3.97 -9.23
CA LYS A 9 4.61 -5.08 -9.81
C LYS A 9 3.87 -5.85 -8.73
N SER A 10 2.65 -6.27 -9.02
CA SER A 10 1.90 -7.18 -8.15
C SER A 10 2.62 -8.53 -8.05
N TYR A 11 2.58 -9.12 -6.85
CA TYR A 11 3.10 -10.46 -6.58
C TYR A 11 2.18 -11.50 -7.24
N ASP A 12 2.75 -12.36 -8.07
CA ASP A 12 2.00 -13.35 -8.86
C ASP A 12 1.91 -14.74 -8.21
N GLY A 13 2.26 -14.86 -6.92
CA GLY A 13 2.00 -16.07 -6.15
C GLY A 13 3.00 -17.22 -6.36
N GLY A 14 4.21 -16.95 -6.84
CA GLY A 14 5.29 -17.94 -6.90
C GLY A 14 4.90 -19.22 -7.65
N GLN A 15 4.93 -19.19 -8.98
CA GLN A 15 4.45 -20.28 -9.83
C GLN A 15 5.18 -21.62 -9.57
N GLY A 16 4.60 -22.49 -8.75
CA GLY A 16 4.81 -23.93 -8.82
C GLY A 16 4.04 -24.51 -10.02
N LYS A 17 4.61 -25.52 -10.70
CA LYS A 17 4.09 -26.18 -11.93
C LYS A 17 2.62 -26.64 -11.90
N MET A 18 1.99 -26.65 -10.73
CA MET A 18 0.59 -27.00 -10.48
C MET A 18 -0.40 -25.86 -10.82
N THR A 19 0.08 -24.62 -10.94
CA THR A 19 -0.76 -23.41 -11.08
C THR A 19 -1.10 -23.01 -12.53
N TRP A 20 -0.26 -23.37 -13.50
CA TRP A 20 -0.45 -23.02 -14.93
C TRP A 20 -1.83 -23.45 -15.48
N TRP A 21 -2.36 -24.56 -14.96
CA TRP A 21 -3.57 -25.22 -15.41
C TRP A 21 -4.81 -24.48 -14.88
N LEU A 22 -4.72 -23.87 -13.70
CA LEU A 22 -5.78 -23.07 -13.07
C LEU A 22 -5.83 -21.65 -13.66
N SER A 23 -4.66 -21.12 -14.07
CA SER A 23 -4.56 -19.84 -14.78
C SER A 23 -5.25 -19.86 -16.15
N LEU A 24 -5.29 -21.01 -16.83
CA LEU A 24 -6.02 -21.25 -18.08
C LEU A 24 -7.56 -21.16 -17.94
N PHE A 25 -8.09 -21.27 -16.72
CA PHE A 25 -9.52 -21.14 -16.42
C PHE A 25 -9.87 -19.83 -15.68
N GLY A 26 -8.94 -18.87 -15.60
CA GLY A 26 -9.20 -17.56 -15.01
C GLY A 26 -9.26 -17.51 -13.49
N PHE A 27 -8.76 -18.54 -12.80
CA PHE A 27 -8.78 -18.59 -11.34
C PHE A 27 -7.46 -18.10 -10.71
N SER A 28 -7.59 -17.02 -9.93
CA SER A 28 -6.61 -16.31 -9.07
C SER A 28 -5.59 -15.41 -9.79
N SER A 29 -6.06 -14.32 -10.38
CA SER A 29 -5.21 -13.15 -10.65
C SER A 29 -4.89 -12.44 -9.33
N ALA A 30 -3.62 -12.11 -9.10
CA ALA A 30 -3.23 -11.22 -8.00
C ALA A 30 -4.07 -9.93 -8.02
N ASN A 31 -4.49 -9.46 -6.85
CA ASN A 31 -5.22 -8.21 -6.76
C ASN A 31 -4.38 -7.07 -7.34
N PRO A 32 -4.97 -6.18 -8.16
CA PRO A 32 -4.23 -5.07 -8.75
C PRO A 32 -4.00 -3.96 -7.69
N PRO A 33 -3.03 -3.06 -7.89
CA PRO A 33 -2.73 -1.96 -6.96
C PRO A 33 -3.94 -1.08 -6.60
N GLU A 34 -4.91 -0.95 -7.50
CA GLU A 34 -6.16 -0.19 -7.31
C GLU A 34 -6.98 -0.68 -6.11
N THR A 35 -6.76 -1.93 -5.69
CA THR A 35 -7.40 -2.53 -4.52
C THR A 35 -7.21 -1.67 -3.26
N ILE A 36 -6.05 -1.02 -3.10
CA ILE A 36 -5.76 -0.20 -1.91
C ILE A 36 -6.64 1.06 -1.80
N LEU A 37 -7.33 1.44 -2.87
CA LEU A 37 -8.24 2.59 -2.88
C LEU A 37 -9.68 2.19 -2.54
N GLN A 38 -9.97 0.88 -2.54
CA GLN A 38 -11.31 0.35 -2.28
C GLN A 38 -11.60 0.29 -0.77
N PRO A 39 -12.86 0.41 -0.35
CA PRO A 39 -13.21 0.41 1.07
C PRO A 39 -13.20 -0.97 1.73
N ARG A 40 -13.14 -2.07 0.95
CA ARG A 40 -13.27 -3.44 1.45
C ARG A 40 -12.02 -3.87 2.23
N ILE A 41 -12.20 -4.19 3.51
CA ILE A 41 -11.16 -4.77 4.37
C ILE A 41 -11.61 -6.18 4.79
N ALA A 42 -11.23 -7.19 4.02
CA ALA A 42 -11.52 -8.60 4.30
C ALA A 42 -10.34 -9.47 3.85
N PRO A 43 -10.06 -10.61 4.50
CA PRO A 43 -8.92 -11.46 4.15
C PRO A 43 -8.78 -11.69 2.65
N GLY A 44 -7.56 -11.48 2.14
CA GLY A 44 -7.26 -11.62 0.70
C GLY A 44 -7.73 -10.45 -0.17
N SER A 45 -8.36 -9.41 0.38
CA SER A 45 -8.73 -8.17 -0.35
C SER A 45 -7.63 -7.11 -0.25
N CYS A 46 -6.37 -7.50 -0.49
CA CYS A 46 -5.21 -6.61 -0.41
C CYS A 46 -4.35 -6.70 -1.68
N TRP A 47 -3.67 -5.61 -2.01
CA TRP A 47 -2.64 -5.63 -3.05
C TRP A 47 -1.33 -6.16 -2.46
N ALA A 48 -0.78 -7.20 -3.08
CA ALA A 48 0.50 -7.78 -2.69
C ALA A 48 1.61 -7.41 -3.68
N PHE A 49 2.81 -7.12 -3.18
CA PHE A 49 4.04 -7.01 -3.97
C PHE A 49 5.14 -7.90 -3.40
N GLN A 50 6.10 -8.28 -4.23
CA GLN A 50 7.16 -9.22 -3.85
C GLN A 50 8.13 -8.63 -2.83
N GLY A 51 8.47 -9.42 -1.80
CA GLY A 51 9.38 -9.05 -0.72
C GLY A 51 8.81 -8.02 0.24
N SER A 52 9.71 -7.35 0.97
CA SER A 52 9.38 -6.38 2.03
C SER A 52 9.50 -4.91 1.60
N ARG A 53 9.89 -4.65 0.35
CA ARG A 53 10.11 -3.31 -0.21
C ARG A 53 9.37 -3.14 -1.51
N GLY A 54 8.56 -2.08 -1.57
CA GLY A 54 7.71 -1.78 -2.71
C GLY A 54 7.09 -0.40 -2.55
N HIS A 55 6.43 0.08 -3.58
CA HIS A 55 5.79 1.39 -3.56
C HIS A 55 4.61 1.45 -4.52
N VAL A 56 3.71 2.37 -4.22
CA VAL A 56 2.56 2.73 -5.05
C VAL A 56 2.48 4.23 -5.18
N VAL A 57 2.18 4.70 -6.39
CA VAL A 57 1.96 6.12 -6.68
C VAL A 57 0.48 6.36 -6.91
N ILE A 58 -0.14 7.09 -5.99
CA ILE A 58 -1.57 7.42 -5.99
C ILE A 58 -1.75 8.78 -6.65
N ARG A 59 -2.54 8.82 -7.73
CA ARG A 59 -3.03 10.06 -8.33
C ARG A 59 -4.34 10.48 -7.65
N LEU A 60 -4.29 11.62 -6.97
CA LEU A 60 -5.44 12.24 -6.31
C LEU A 60 -6.39 12.88 -7.34
N PRO A 61 -7.70 12.98 -7.01
CA PRO A 61 -8.67 13.63 -7.89
C PRO A 61 -8.31 15.09 -8.17
N GLU A 62 -7.77 15.78 -7.17
CA GLU A 62 -7.34 17.18 -7.20
C GLU A 62 -5.99 17.36 -6.49
N GLN A 63 -5.40 18.55 -6.64
CA GLN A 63 -4.17 18.90 -5.94
C GLN A 63 -4.50 19.36 -4.52
N ILE A 64 -3.84 18.79 -3.51
CA ILE A 64 -4.13 19.11 -2.10
C ILE A 64 -2.85 19.44 -1.33
N TRP A 65 -3.03 20.10 -0.20
CA TRP A 65 -2.08 20.24 0.91
C TRP A 65 -2.21 19.00 1.80
N PRO A 66 -1.33 17.98 1.71
CA PRO A 66 -1.50 16.75 2.48
C PRO A 66 -1.31 17.03 3.98
N THR A 67 -2.21 16.49 4.80
CA THR A 67 -2.19 16.68 6.27
C THR A 67 -2.00 15.38 7.03
N ALA A 68 -2.51 14.26 6.50
CA ALA A 68 -2.37 12.95 7.12
C ALA A 68 -2.58 11.82 6.11
N PHE A 69 -2.18 10.62 6.51
CA PHE A 69 -2.38 9.38 5.77
C PHE A 69 -2.98 8.33 6.70
N THR A 70 -3.97 7.56 6.24
CA THR A 70 -4.47 6.40 7.00
C THR A 70 -4.11 5.12 6.26
N VAL A 71 -3.45 4.21 6.97
CA VAL A 71 -3.12 2.87 6.47
C VAL A 71 -3.98 1.85 7.20
N TRP A 72 -4.55 0.91 6.45
CA TRP A 72 -5.34 -0.19 6.99
C TRP A 72 -4.67 -1.53 6.77
N HIS A 73 -4.87 -2.46 7.71
CA HIS A 73 -4.59 -3.88 7.56
C HIS A 73 -5.63 -4.71 8.32
N ILE A 74 -5.81 -6.00 8.02
CA ILE A 74 -6.63 -6.88 8.87
C ILE A 74 -5.95 -7.14 10.22
N SER A 75 -6.75 -7.52 11.23
CA SER A 75 -6.26 -8.03 12.51
C SER A 75 -5.93 -9.52 12.45
N GLU A 76 -5.08 -10.00 13.36
CA GLU A 76 -4.79 -11.44 13.54
C GLU A 76 -6.07 -12.28 13.70
N ALA A 77 -7.05 -11.78 14.45
CA ALA A 77 -8.31 -12.49 14.74
C ALA A 77 -9.15 -12.87 13.51
N VAL A 78 -8.96 -12.20 12.36
CA VAL A 78 -9.67 -12.50 11.11
C VAL A 78 -8.73 -13.06 10.03
N SER A 79 -7.44 -13.19 10.34
CA SER A 79 -6.46 -13.76 9.41
C SER A 79 -6.63 -15.28 9.32
N PRO A 80 -6.78 -15.85 8.10
CA PRO A 80 -6.89 -17.31 7.94
C PRO A 80 -5.66 -18.08 8.46
N SER A 81 -4.47 -17.47 8.43
CA SER A 81 -3.24 -18.04 8.98
C SER A 81 -3.01 -17.72 10.45
N GLY A 82 -3.84 -16.86 11.05
CA GLY A 82 -3.61 -16.29 12.39
C GLY A 82 -2.45 -15.28 12.45
N GLU A 83 -1.81 -14.96 11.33
CA GLU A 83 -0.67 -14.04 11.28
C GLU A 83 -0.98 -12.78 10.45
N VAL A 84 -0.27 -11.69 10.78
CA VAL A 84 -0.26 -10.42 10.03
C VAL A 84 1.16 -9.99 9.64
N SER A 85 2.08 -10.97 9.53
CA SER A 85 3.49 -10.78 9.18
C SER A 85 3.71 -10.11 7.81
N SER A 86 2.71 -10.17 6.91
CA SER A 86 2.73 -9.50 5.61
C SER A 86 2.35 -8.02 5.65
N ALA A 87 1.94 -7.49 6.81
CA ALA A 87 1.59 -6.07 6.92
C ALA A 87 2.80 -5.17 6.66
N PRO A 88 2.63 -3.99 6.04
CA PRO A 88 3.70 -3.01 5.98
C PRO A 88 4.11 -2.62 7.41
N LYS A 89 5.41 -2.41 7.62
CA LYS A 89 5.96 -1.97 8.91
C LYS A 89 6.48 -0.55 8.79
N GLU A 90 7.72 -0.36 8.34
CA GLU A 90 8.27 0.97 8.09
C GLU A 90 7.87 1.42 6.69
N PHE A 91 7.42 2.66 6.56
CA PHE A 91 7.09 3.26 5.28
C PHE A 91 7.38 4.76 5.25
N ALA A 92 7.58 5.29 4.05
CA ALA A 92 7.72 6.70 3.78
C ALA A 92 6.59 7.17 2.87
N VAL A 93 6.19 8.44 3.04
CA VAL A 93 5.24 9.08 2.14
C VAL A 93 5.87 10.34 1.56
N SER A 94 5.81 10.46 0.23
CA SER A 94 6.34 11.60 -0.51
C SER A 94 5.27 12.21 -1.41
N GLY A 95 5.23 13.53 -1.51
CA GLY A 95 4.53 14.22 -2.58
C GLY A 95 5.36 14.20 -3.85
N VAL A 96 4.74 13.98 -5.00
CA VAL A 96 5.42 13.93 -6.30
C VAL A 96 4.84 15.02 -7.21
N ASP A 97 5.73 15.83 -7.79
CA ASP A 97 5.34 16.87 -8.74
C ASP A 97 5.34 16.37 -10.19
N GLU A 98 5.01 17.26 -11.14
CA GLU A 98 4.92 16.94 -12.57
C GLU A 98 6.27 16.56 -13.18
N ALA A 99 7.39 17.06 -12.62
CA ALA A 99 8.75 16.70 -13.03
C ALA A 99 9.24 15.39 -12.38
N ALA A 100 8.33 14.66 -11.71
CA ALA A 100 8.60 13.46 -10.94
C ALA A 100 9.57 13.67 -9.76
N ALA A 101 9.76 14.91 -9.31
CA ALA A 101 10.58 15.17 -8.13
C ALA A 101 9.78 14.83 -6.85
N GLU A 102 10.42 14.05 -5.98
CA GLU A 102 9.84 13.58 -4.73
C GLU A 102 10.16 14.53 -3.58
N THR A 103 9.16 14.84 -2.78
CA THR A 103 9.30 15.64 -1.56
C THR A 103 8.81 14.82 -0.37
N LEU A 104 9.71 14.45 0.55
CA LEU A 104 9.36 13.65 1.72
C LEU A 104 8.41 14.40 2.65
N LEU A 105 7.26 13.78 2.95
CA LEU A 105 6.22 14.29 3.86
C LEU A 105 6.30 13.64 5.24
N GLY A 106 6.90 12.45 5.33
CA GLY A 106 7.23 11.80 6.61
C GLY A 106 7.64 10.34 6.46
N THR A 107 8.22 9.79 7.53
CA THR A 107 8.51 8.37 7.71
C THR A 107 7.80 7.83 8.94
N PHE A 108 7.16 6.68 8.82
CA PHE A 108 6.22 6.17 9.79
C PHE A 108 6.37 4.66 9.99
N THR A 109 5.80 4.16 11.08
CA THR A 109 5.75 2.74 11.41
C THR A 109 4.31 2.33 11.67
N TYR A 110 3.78 1.42 10.87
CA TYR A 110 2.50 0.76 11.12
C TYR A 110 2.68 -0.36 12.14
N ASP A 111 1.84 -0.37 13.17
CA ASP A 111 1.95 -1.28 14.32
C ASP A 111 0.82 -2.32 14.32
N VAL A 112 1.14 -3.57 14.01
CA VAL A 112 0.14 -4.65 13.93
C VAL A 112 -0.56 -4.96 15.26
N HIS A 113 -0.02 -4.48 16.39
CA HIS A 113 -0.60 -4.69 17.71
C HIS A 113 -1.57 -3.57 18.13
N LYS A 114 -1.78 -2.56 17.29
CA LYS A 114 -2.74 -1.47 17.49
C LYS A 114 -3.99 -1.66 16.63
N GLU A 115 -4.81 -0.62 16.56
CA GLU A 115 -5.97 -0.56 15.68
C GLU A 115 -5.63 -0.88 14.23
N ILE A 116 -6.57 -1.55 13.56
CA ILE A 116 -6.45 -1.94 12.14
C ILE A 116 -6.35 -0.75 11.18
N ALA A 117 -6.75 0.44 11.64
CA ALA A 117 -6.68 1.70 10.89
C ALA A 117 -5.81 2.69 11.67
N GLN A 118 -4.67 3.05 11.11
CA GLN A 118 -3.72 3.96 11.77
C GLN A 118 -3.53 5.21 10.93
N THR A 119 -3.69 6.36 11.57
CA THR A 119 -3.56 7.67 10.93
C THR A 119 -2.25 8.33 11.35
N PHE A 120 -1.51 8.81 10.35
CA PHE A 120 -0.19 9.38 10.49
C PHE A 120 -0.20 10.81 9.96
N HIS A 121 0.08 11.78 10.81
CA HIS A 121 0.16 13.19 10.42
C HIS A 121 1.47 13.47 9.70
N VAL A 122 1.44 14.35 8.70
CA VAL A 122 2.66 14.79 8.01
C VAL A 122 3.66 15.36 9.02
N GLN A 123 4.93 14.98 8.90
CA GLN A 123 5.99 15.47 9.79
C GLN A 123 6.54 16.81 9.32
N LYS A 124 6.38 17.11 8.04
CA LYS A 124 6.82 18.35 7.42
C LYS A 124 5.65 18.99 6.68
N GLU A 125 5.03 19.99 7.30
CA GLU A 125 4.11 20.86 6.59
C GLU A 125 4.90 21.72 5.61
N LEU A 126 4.54 21.64 4.33
CA LEU A 126 5.19 22.39 3.27
C LEU A 126 4.18 23.30 2.60
N PRO A 127 4.58 24.50 2.16
CA PRO A 127 3.69 25.41 1.48
C PRO A 127 3.46 24.99 0.01
N ARG A 128 3.15 23.71 -0.22
CA ARG A 128 3.13 23.08 -1.53
C ARG A 128 2.01 22.04 -1.61
N THR A 129 1.32 22.04 -2.74
CA THR A 129 0.27 21.08 -3.03
C THR A 129 0.77 19.97 -3.94
N PHE A 130 0.21 18.78 -3.78
CA PHE A 130 0.58 17.60 -4.54
C PHE A 130 -0.66 16.94 -5.15
N ARG A 131 -0.52 16.50 -6.39
CA ARG A 131 -1.53 15.66 -7.08
C ARG A 131 -1.18 14.18 -7.02
N TYR A 132 0.09 13.86 -6.86
CA TYR A 132 0.59 12.50 -6.74
C TYR A 132 1.21 12.29 -5.36
N ILE A 133 0.88 11.18 -4.74
CA ILE A 133 1.43 10.74 -3.45
C ILE A 133 2.07 9.38 -3.65
N LYS A 134 3.36 9.26 -3.33
CA LYS A 134 4.08 8.00 -3.32
C LYS A 134 4.08 7.44 -1.91
N PHE A 135 3.47 6.28 -1.74
CA PHE A 135 3.53 5.47 -0.52
C PHE A 135 4.58 4.37 -0.73
N GLN A 136 5.68 4.42 0.02
CA GLN A 136 6.83 3.55 -0.13
C GLN A 136 7.04 2.71 1.12
N VAL A 137 6.81 1.40 1.02
CA VAL A 137 7.10 0.44 2.07
C VAL A 137 8.59 0.11 2.08
N GLN A 138 9.19 0.16 3.27
CA GLN A 138 10.61 -0.07 3.51
C GLN A 138 10.88 -1.43 4.17
N SER A 139 9.92 -1.91 4.96
CA SER A 139 9.94 -3.23 5.60
C SER A 139 8.51 -3.74 5.86
N ASN A 140 8.38 -5.03 6.17
CA ASN A 140 7.14 -5.66 6.64
C ASN A 140 7.36 -6.31 8.02
N TRP A 141 6.33 -6.98 8.54
CA TRP A 141 6.36 -7.64 9.85
C TRP A 141 6.95 -9.06 9.83
N GLY A 142 7.73 -9.42 8.81
CA GLY A 142 8.53 -10.65 8.78
C GLY A 142 8.10 -11.68 7.74
N ASN A 143 7.10 -11.40 6.90
CA ASN A 143 6.79 -12.30 5.78
C ASN A 143 7.94 -12.28 4.76
N PRO A 144 8.55 -13.43 4.43
CA PRO A 144 9.73 -13.48 3.57
C PRO A 144 9.41 -13.35 2.07
N GLU A 145 8.17 -13.57 1.66
CA GLU A 145 7.79 -13.68 0.25
C GLU A 145 7.16 -12.41 -0.31
N TYR A 146 6.31 -11.75 0.47
CA TYR A 146 5.52 -10.60 0.00
C TYR A 146 5.10 -9.66 1.14
N THR A 147 4.60 -8.50 0.75
CA THR A 147 3.91 -7.55 1.63
C THR A 147 2.52 -7.28 1.06
N CYS A 148 1.49 -7.24 1.91
CA CYS A 148 0.12 -6.96 1.51
C CYS A 148 -0.40 -5.65 2.10
N VAL A 149 -0.84 -4.75 1.22
CA VAL A 149 -1.43 -3.45 1.59
C VAL A 149 -2.93 -3.51 1.35
N TYR A 150 -3.75 -3.33 2.40
CA TYR A 150 -5.20 -3.40 2.29
C TYR A 150 -5.81 -2.09 1.83
N ARG A 151 -5.50 -0.97 2.49
CA ARG A 151 -6.04 0.34 2.11
C ARG A 151 -5.12 1.47 2.51
N VAL A 152 -5.03 2.48 1.64
CA VAL A 152 -4.34 3.74 1.92
C VAL A 152 -5.30 4.89 1.63
N GLN A 153 -5.45 5.79 2.60
CA GLN A 153 -6.20 7.03 2.45
C GLN A 153 -5.25 8.22 2.59
N VAL A 154 -5.47 9.23 1.77
CA VAL A 154 -4.75 10.51 1.82
C VAL A 154 -5.74 11.58 2.24
N HIS A 155 -5.36 12.36 3.26
CA HIS A 155 -6.14 13.47 3.78
C HIS A 155 -5.41 14.77 3.52
N GLY A 156 -6.15 15.84 3.25
CA GLY A 156 -5.56 17.16 3.05
C GLY A 156 -6.61 18.23 2.84
N LYS A 157 -6.12 19.46 2.67
CA LYS A 157 -6.95 20.63 2.33
C LYS A 157 -6.75 20.97 0.86
N THR A 158 -7.79 21.45 0.20
CA THR A 158 -7.73 22.06 -1.13
C THR A 158 -7.40 23.53 -1.03
#